data_AF-A0A561EN04-F1
#
_entry.id   AF-A0A561EN04-F1
#
_cell.length_a   1.000
_cell.length_b   1.000
_cell.length_c   1.000
_cell.angle_alpha   90.00
_cell.angle_beta   90.00
_cell.angle_gamma   90.00
#
_symmetry.space_group_name_H-M   'P 1'
#
loop_
_entity.id
_entity.type
_entity.pdbx_description
1 polymer ?
#
loop_
_entity_poly.entity_id
_entity_poly.type
_entity_poly.pdbx_seq_one_letter_code
_entity_poly.pdbx_strand_id
1 'polypeptide(L)'
;MAITMNLAPLPDHNGVTDPLWQTLYANYAHVITPLRQRGWVTDVELCGGAYFIRVTLGDGTELHIGSADALPTDPRRVDEWLVTRQPENEDNNGPITVLYDSTPEGAHRHHGGHVRPMLERVTRLQAAPAVDEEYQLVTTEIGPTGSRTEHGPREPLTAATTRFTTRAEELSALLWSPVWSPTWSPASEPKPQPTQLLTVWALGPEITVLQIASARR
;
A
#
# COMPACT_ATOMS: atom_id res chain seq x y z
N MET A 1 -18.59 15.19 9.81
CA MET A 1 -17.35 14.94 9.06
C MET A 1 -16.93 13.50 9.33
N ALA A 2 -16.96 12.63 8.32
CA ALA A 2 -16.49 11.25 8.46
C ALA A 2 -14.97 11.24 8.14
N ILE A 3 -14.15 10.78 9.09
CA ILE A 3 -12.73 10.52 8.82
C ILE A 3 -12.68 9.24 8.00
N THR A 4 -12.50 9.36 6.69
CA THR A 4 -12.30 8.20 5.82
C THR A 4 -10.94 7.61 6.16
N MET A 5 -10.91 6.48 6.87
CA MET A 5 -9.67 5.76 7.16
C MET A 5 -9.10 5.22 5.85
N ASN A 6 -7.99 5.80 5.39
CA ASN A 6 -7.29 5.35 4.21
C ASN A 6 -6.45 4.12 4.58
N LEU A 7 -6.97 2.93 4.29
CA LEU A 7 -6.22 1.67 4.44
C LEU A 7 -5.41 1.41 3.16
N ALA A 8 -4.20 0.86 3.32
CA ALA A 8 -3.42 0.27 2.23
C ALA A 8 -4.28 -0.74 1.44
N PRO A 9 -4.00 -0.97 0.14
CA PRO A 9 -4.73 -1.97 -0.63
C PRO A 9 -4.61 -3.36 0.00
N LEU A 10 -5.57 -4.23 -0.33
CA LEU A 10 -5.43 -5.65 -0.03
C LEU A 10 -4.23 -6.23 -0.80
N PRO A 11 -3.60 -7.30 -0.29
CA PRO A 11 -2.53 -7.97 -1.01
C PRO A 11 -3.06 -8.54 -2.34
N ASP A 12 -2.23 -8.47 -3.38
CA ASP A 12 -2.60 -8.86 -4.75
C ASP A 12 -2.16 -10.31 -5.02
N HIS A 13 -3.01 -11.27 -4.63
CA HIS A 13 -2.81 -12.69 -4.92
C HIS A 13 -4.13 -13.44 -4.98
N ASN A 14 -4.14 -14.59 -5.66
CA ASN A 14 -5.33 -15.43 -5.83
C ASN A 14 -5.84 -16.08 -4.52
N GLY A 15 -5.11 -15.93 -3.41
CA GLY A 15 -5.44 -16.53 -2.11
C GLY A 15 -6.45 -15.73 -1.29
N VAL A 16 -6.77 -14.48 -1.67
CA VAL A 16 -7.72 -13.63 -0.93
C VAL A 16 -9.15 -14.19 -0.87
N THR A 17 -9.48 -15.15 -1.75
CA THR A 17 -10.76 -15.87 -1.75
C THR A 17 -10.74 -17.17 -0.94
N ASP A 18 -9.59 -17.59 -0.40
CA ASP A 18 -9.49 -18.79 0.44
C ASP A 18 -10.19 -18.56 1.80
N PRO A 19 -11.18 -19.39 2.20
CA PRO A 19 -11.84 -19.26 3.49
C PRO A 19 -10.90 -19.27 4.70
N LEU A 20 -9.82 -20.04 4.64
CA LEU A 20 -8.84 -20.10 5.73
C LEU A 20 -8.04 -18.81 5.83
N TRP A 21 -7.60 -18.27 4.69
CA TRP A 21 -6.96 -16.96 4.63
C TRP A 21 -7.89 -15.88 5.18
N GLN A 22 -9.15 -15.83 4.74
CA GLN A 22 -10.13 -14.84 5.21
C GLN A 22 -10.37 -14.93 6.72
N THR A 23 -10.44 -16.16 7.25
CA THR A 23 -10.59 -16.40 8.68
C THR A 23 -9.38 -15.88 9.46
N LEU A 24 -8.16 -16.22 9.02
CA LEU A 24 -6.94 -15.75 9.66
C LEU A 24 -6.81 -14.22 9.57
N TYR A 25 -7.04 -13.66 8.39
CA TYR A 25 -7.00 -12.22 8.13
C TYR A 25 -7.99 -11.46 9.05
N ALA A 26 -9.20 -11.98 9.23
CA ALA A 26 -10.18 -11.42 10.14
C ALA A 26 -9.78 -11.57 11.62
N ASN A 27 -9.30 -12.73 12.03
CA ASN A 27 -8.88 -13.00 13.40
C ASN A 27 -7.70 -12.10 13.82
N TYR A 28 -6.75 -11.89 12.91
CA TYR A 28 -5.58 -11.03 13.11
C TYR A 28 -5.80 -9.56 12.74
N ALA A 29 -7.05 -9.12 12.55
CA ALA A 29 -7.37 -7.73 12.22
C ALA A 29 -6.79 -6.70 13.20
N HIS A 30 -6.61 -7.08 14.47
CA HIS A 30 -6.00 -6.24 15.52
C HIS A 30 -4.49 -6.00 15.34
N VAL A 31 -3.81 -6.83 14.54
CA VAL A 31 -2.42 -6.61 14.07
C VAL A 31 -2.42 -5.96 12.69
N ILE A 32 -3.22 -6.49 11.77
CA ILE A 32 -3.24 -6.12 10.35
C ILE A 32 -3.76 -4.70 10.12
N THR A 33 -4.85 -4.31 10.79
CA THR A 33 -5.49 -3.01 10.56
C THR A 33 -4.57 -1.83 10.91
N PRO A 34 -3.89 -1.80 12.08
CA PRO A 34 -2.92 -0.75 12.38
C PRO A 34 -1.78 -0.62 11.37
N LEU A 35 -1.33 -1.74 10.76
CA LEU A 35 -0.26 -1.74 9.76
C LEU A 35 -0.77 -1.17 8.42
N ARG A 36 -1.97 -1.56 8.00
CA ARG A 36 -2.61 -1.01 6.80
C ARG A 36 -2.98 0.46 6.93
N GLN A 37 -3.34 0.93 8.13
CA GLN A 37 -3.55 2.35 8.41
C GLN A 37 -2.28 3.20 8.19
N ARG A 38 -1.10 2.57 8.19
CA ARG A 38 0.18 3.23 7.90
C ARG A 38 0.55 3.21 6.42
N GLY A 39 -0.29 2.65 5.57
CA GLY A 39 -0.03 2.53 4.14
C GLY A 39 0.76 1.29 3.73
N TRP A 40 1.05 0.36 4.66
CA TRP A 40 1.74 -0.88 4.34
C TRP A 40 0.77 -1.95 3.84
N VAL A 41 1.09 -2.58 2.71
CA VAL A 41 0.37 -3.76 2.24
C VAL A 41 0.64 -4.89 3.23
N THR A 42 -0.43 -5.51 3.72
CA THR A 42 -0.35 -6.54 4.77
C THR A 42 -1.16 -7.74 4.36
N ASP A 43 -0.55 -8.91 4.48
CA ASP A 43 -1.04 -10.21 4.03
C ASP A 43 -0.90 -11.25 5.14
N VAL A 44 -1.60 -12.37 5.00
CA VAL A 44 -1.37 -13.59 5.77
C VAL A 44 -0.89 -14.64 4.78
N GLU A 45 0.38 -15.03 4.88
CA GLU A 45 1.01 -15.94 3.95
C GLU A 45 1.24 -17.32 4.57
N LEU A 46 1.19 -18.35 3.72
CA LEU A 46 1.56 -19.72 4.05
C LEU A 46 2.93 -20.00 3.42
N CYS A 47 3.97 -20.08 4.24
CA CYS A 47 5.28 -20.56 3.79
C CYS A 47 5.67 -21.80 4.61
N GLY A 48 6.09 -22.87 3.92
CA GLY A 48 6.57 -24.09 4.59
C GLY A 48 5.57 -24.80 5.51
N GLY A 49 4.26 -24.53 5.38
CA GLY A 49 3.22 -25.10 6.26
C GLY A 49 2.91 -24.26 7.51
N ALA A 50 3.53 -23.09 7.67
CA ALA A 50 3.30 -22.16 8.77
C ALA A 50 2.67 -20.85 8.27
N TYR A 51 1.75 -20.29 9.07
CA TYR A 51 1.14 -18.99 8.81
C TYR A 51 1.91 -17.88 9.50
N PHE A 52 2.11 -16.77 8.80
CA PHE A 52 2.65 -15.54 9.36
C PHE A 52 1.98 -14.34 8.66
N ILE A 53 2.06 -13.18 9.30
CA ILE A 53 1.62 -11.92 8.70
C ILE A 53 2.82 -11.34 7.94
N ARG A 54 2.67 -11.18 6.63
CA ARG A 54 3.65 -10.50 5.77
C ARG A 54 3.29 -9.04 5.63
N VAL A 55 4.29 -8.15 5.72
CA VAL A 55 4.12 -6.71 5.53
C VAL A 55 5.13 -6.18 4.52
N THR A 56 4.68 -5.70 3.37
CA THR A 56 5.57 -5.05 2.40
C THR A 56 5.82 -3.61 2.83
N LEU A 57 7.09 -3.27 3.10
CA LEU A 57 7.45 -1.94 3.60
C LEU A 57 7.64 -0.89 2.50
N GLY A 58 7.80 -1.34 1.25
CA GLY A 58 8.02 -0.46 0.11
C GLY A 58 9.46 0.00 -0.07
N ASP A 59 10.45 -0.56 0.63
CA ASP A 59 11.88 -0.31 0.35
C ASP A 59 12.60 -1.55 -0.20
N GLY A 60 11.84 -2.46 -0.81
CA GLY A 60 12.33 -3.77 -1.26
C GLY A 60 12.58 -4.76 -0.10
N THR A 61 12.11 -4.44 1.09
CA THR A 61 12.09 -5.35 2.24
C THR A 61 10.68 -5.55 2.77
N GLU A 62 10.51 -6.66 3.47
CA GLU A 62 9.27 -7.07 4.09
C GLU A 62 9.47 -7.41 5.57
N LEU A 63 8.38 -7.38 6.33
CA LEU A 63 8.33 -7.92 7.68
C LEU A 63 7.59 -9.25 7.68
N HIS A 64 8.12 -10.20 8.44
CA HIS A 64 7.41 -11.41 8.83
C HIS A 64 7.07 -11.29 10.31
N ILE A 65 5.78 -11.31 10.64
CA ILE A 65 5.25 -11.24 12.00
C ILE A 65 4.56 -12.56 12.29
N GLY A 66 5.13 -13.34 13.21
CA GLY A 66 4.63 -14.67 13.57
C GLY A 66 4.80 -15.00 15.04
N SER A 67 4.41 -16.22 15.42
CA SER A 67 4.86 -16.89 16.65
C SER A 67 6.21 -17.55 16.41
N ALA A 68 6.79 -18.22 17.41
CA ALA A 68 8.06 -18.95 17.23
C ALA A 68 8.00 -19.99 16.08
N ASP A 69 6.87 -20.70 15.96
CA ASP A 69 6.68 -21.74 14.93
C ASP A 69 5.70 -21.31 13.83
N ALA A 70 4.46 -20.95 14.21
CA ALA A 70 3.41 -20.53 13.29
C ALA A 70 2.33 -19.75 14.02
N LEU A 71 1.61 -18.89 13.31
CA LEU A 71 0.41 -18.26 13.88
C LEU A 71 -0.71 -19.29 14.09
N PRO A 72 -1.25 -19.43 15.31
CA PRO A 72 -2.43 -20.25 15.56
C PRO A 72 -3.66 -19.63 14.89
N THR A 73 -4.68 -20.44 14.59
CA THR A 73 -5.94 -19.93 14.04
C THR A 73 -6.68 -19.00 15.02
N ASP A 74 -6.55 -19.27 16.33
CA ASP A 74 -7.06 -18.41 17.40
C ASP A 74 -5.94 -17.50 17.93
N PRO A 75 -6.00 -16.17 17.72
CA PRO A 75 -4.99 -15.23 18.19
C PRO A 75 -4.80 -15.21 19.72
N ARG A 76 -5.78 -15.69 20.49
CA ARG A 76 -5.65 -15.78 21.96
C ARG A 76 -4.62 -16.83 22.40
N ARG A 77 -4.19 -17.69 21.48
CA ARG A 77 -3.18 -18.74 21.70
C ARG A 77 -1.78 -18.30 21.26
N VAL A 78 -1.60 -17.04 20.91
CA VAL A 78 -0.26 -16.49 20.64
C VAL A 78 0.40 -16.19 21.97
N ASP A 79 1.38 -17.01 22.34
CA ASP A 79 2.13 -16.88 23.59
C ASP A 79 3.39 -16.02 23.43
N GLU A 80 3.86 -15.83 22.19
CA GLU A 80 4.99 -15.00 21.83
C GLU A 80 4.88 -14.45 20.41
N TRP A 81 5.59 -13.36 20.17
CA TRP A 81 5.77 -12.73 18.86
C TRP A 81 7.23 -12.69 18.45
N LEU A 82 7.49 -13.08 17.21
CA LEU A 82 8.73 -12.86 16.49
C LEU A 82 8.45 -11.95 15.29
N VAL A 83 9.25 -10.89 15.15
CA VAL A 83 9.21 -10.01 13.99
C VAL A 83 10.60 -9.94 13.38
N THR A 84 10.72 -10.44 12.16
CA THR A 84 11.91 -10.32 11.34
C THR A 84 11.68 -9.37 10.19
N ARG A 85 12.76 -8.79 9.70
CA ARG A 85 12.81 -7.99 8.48
C ARG A 85 13.77 -8.66 7.52
N GLN A 86 13.35 -8.84 6.29
CA GLN A 86 14.13 -9.53 5.26
C GLN A 86 13.86 -8.92 3.87
N PRO A 87 14.71 -9.18 2.88
CA PRO A 87 14.42 -8.81 1.49
C PRO A 87 13.13 -9.47 1.00
N GLU A 88 12.35 -8.75 0.19
CA GLU A 88 11.08 -9.25 -0.37
C GLU A 88 11.27 -10.34 -1.44
N ASN A 89 12.44 -10.38 -2.09
CA ASN A 89 12.76 -11.38 -3.10
C ASN A 89 13.69 -12.46 -2.50
N GLU A 90 13.28 -13.73 -2.59
CA GLU A 90 14.06 -14.89 -2.14
C GLU A 90 15.41 -15.04 -2.87
N ASP A 91 15.53 -14.54 -4.10
CA ASP A 91 16.81 -14.49 -4.83
C ASP A 91 17.80 -13.50 -4.19
N ASN A 92 17.28 -12.57 -3.39
CA ASN A 92 18.06 -11.56 -2.70
C ASN A 92 18.49 -12.11 -1.34
N ASN A 93 19.68 -12.72 -1.30
CA ASN A 93 20.24 -13.40 -0.12
C ASN A 93 20.72 -12.43 0.99
N GLY A 94 19.95 -11.36 1.22
CA GLY A 94 20.24 -10.33 2.21
C GLY A 94 20.01 -10.83 3.64
N PRO A 95 20.59 -10.15 4.63
CA PRO A 95 20.52 -10.58 6.01
C PRO A 95 19.10 -10.46 6.58
N ILE A 96 18.62 -11.52 7.22
CA ILE A 96 17.42 -11.48 8.06
C ILE A 96 17.77 -10.75 9.36
N THR A 97 17.03 -9.70 9.67
CA THR A 97 17.22 -8.89 10.87
C THR A 97 16.05 -9.05 11.84
N VAL A 98 16.32 -9.46 13.07
CA VAL A 98 15.29 -9.54 14.12
C VAL A 98 14.98 -8.15 14.66
N LEU A 99 13.74 -7.69 14.51
CA LEU A 99 13.29 -6.37 14.95
C LEU A 99 12.62 -6.40 16.33
N TYR A 100 11.90 -7.49 16.59
CA TYR A 100 11.20 -7.75 17.84
C TYR A 100 11.18 -9.27 18.07
N ASP A 101 11.37 -9.68 19.31
CA ASP A 101 11.46 -11.10 19.66
C ASP A 101 11.09 -11.28 21.12
N SER A 102 9.90 -11.81 21.35
CA SER A 102 9.33 -12.12 22.66
C SER A 102 9.25 -13.63 22.92
N THR A 103 9.95 -14.43 22.13
CA THR A 103 10.15 -15.86 22.41
C THR A 103 10.90 -16.05 23.73
N PRO A 104 10.92 -17.26 24.34
CA PRO A 104 11.59 -17.49 25.62
C PRO A 104 13.05 -17.03 25.68
N GLU A 105 13.78 -17.15 24.57
CA GLU A 105 15.18 -16.75 24.44
C GLU A 105 15.36 -15.30 23.94
N GLY A 106 14.26 -14.64 23.58
CA GLY A 106 14.26 -13.33 22.96
C GLY A 106 14.58 -12.16 23.90
N ALA A 107 15.05 -11.07 23.31
CA ALA A 107 15.34 -9.82 24.02
C ALA A 107 14.10 -9.19 24.68
N HIS A 108 12.90 -9.52 24.17
CA HIS A 108 11.62 -8.99 24.60
C HIS A 108 10.75 -10.06 25.27
N ARG A 109 11.32 -11.18 25.74
CA ARG A 109 10.61 -12.32 26.36
C ARG A 109 9.60 -11.94 27.45
N HIS A 110 9.85 -10.86 28.18
CA HIS A 110 8.98 -10.36 29.25
C HIS A 110 7.65 -9.79 28.73
N HIS A 111 7.51 -9.56 27.42
CA HIS A 111 6.25 -9.12 26.81
C HIS A 111 5.33 -10.28 26.41
N GLY A 112 5.85 -11.50 26.24
CA GLY A 112 5.06 -12.66 25.75
C GLY A 112 4.17 -12.32 24.54
N GLY A 113 2.93 -12.83 24.55
CA GLY A 113 1.94 -12.62 23.49
C GLY A 113 1.33 -11.22 23.40
N HIS A 114 1.82 -10.23 24.15
CA HIS A 114 1.25 -8.89 24.12
C HIS A 114 1.54 -8.16 22.79
N VAL A 115 0.48 -7.91 22.02
CA VAL A 115 0.56 -7.28 20.69
C VAL A 115 1.04 -5.83 20.72
N ARG A 116 0.69 -5.07 21.78
CA ARG A 116 0.98 -3.62 21.87
C ARG A 116 2.48 -3.30 21.79
N PRO A 117 3.36 -3.87 22.64
CA PRO A 117 4.80 -3.58 22.57
C PRO A 117 5.42 -3.99 21.22
N MET A 118 4.93 -5.06 20.60
CA MET A 118 5.33 -5.47 19.26
C MET A 118 4.94 -4.41 18.21
N LEU A 119 3.66 -3.99 18.19
CA LEU A 119 3.20 -2.96 17.27
C LEU A 119 3.91 -1.63 17.49
N GLU A 120 4.16 -1.20 18.73
CA GLU A 120 4.95 0.00 19.04
C GLU A 120 6.37 -0.08 18.47
N ARG A 121 6.99 -1.27 18.43
CA ARG A 121 8.30 -1.46 17.81
C ARG A 121 8.22 -1.39 16.29
N VAL A 122 7.26 -2.09 15.68
CA VAL A 122 7.05 -2.13 14.23
C VAL A 122 6.67 -0.76 13.69
N THR A 123 5.79 -0.04 14.38
CA THR A 123 5.33 1.31 14.00
C THR A 123 6.40 2.40 14.18
N ARG A 124 7.53 2.12 14.82
CA ARG A 124 8.69 3.03 14.80
C ARG A 124 9.52 2.91 13.54
N LEU A 125 9.33 1.85 12.76
CA LEU A 125 9.86 1.82 11.40
C LEU A 125 9.23 2.99 10.67
N GLN A 126 10.10 3.82 10.09
CA GLN A 126 9.64 4.76 9.08
C GLN A 126 8.96 3.89 8.01
N ALA A 127 7.72 4.24 7.66
CA ALA A 127 7.24 3.78 6.38
C ALA A 127 8.28 4.28 5.38
N ALA A 128 8.91 3.35 4.65
CA ALA A 128 9.67 3.81 3.51
C ALA A 128 8.73 4.71 2.70
N PRO A 129 9.21 5.81 2.08
CA PRO A 129 8.52 6.24 0.89
C PRO A 129 8.32 4.97 0.07
N ALA A 130 7.07 4.64 -0.28
CA ALA A 130 6.78 3.57 -1.23
C ALA A 130 7.86 3.66 -2.31
N VAL A 131 8.49 2.52 -2.62
CA VAL A 131 9.69 2.29 -3.44
C VAL A 131 9.89 3.46 -4.39
N ASP A 132 11.14 3.85 -4.69
CA ASP A 132 11.56 4.81 -5.73
C ASP A 132 10.88 4.65 -7.14
N GLU A 133 9.73 3.99 -7.28
CA GLU A 133 8.59 4.44 -8.08
C GLU A 133 8.42 5.96 -8.01
N GLU A 134 9.18 6.58 -8.88
CA GLU A 134 8.89 7.91 -9.35
C GLU A 134 7.57 7.86 -10.11
N TYR A 135 6.72 8.84 -9.86
CA TYR A 135 5.50 9.10 -10.59
C TYR A 135 5.69 10.39 -11.37
N GLN A 136 4.97 10.53 -12.47
CA GLN A 136 4.93 11.77 -13.23
C GLN A 136 3.49 12.08 -13.62
N LEU A 137 3.12 13.36 -13.53
CA LEU A 137 1.93 13.86 -14.18
C LEU A 137 2.16 13.87 -15.69
N VAL A 138 1.36 13.13 -16.44
CA VAL A 138 1.34 13.21 -17.89
C VAL A 138 0.10 13.98 -18.30
N THR A 139 0.31 15.03 -19.11
CA THR A 139 -0.77 15.84 -19.68
C THR A 139 -0.78 15.60 -21.18
N THR A 140 -1.91 15.15 -21.73
CA THR A 140 -2.10 15.00 -23.17
C THR A 140 -3.19 15.94 -23.64
N GLU A 141 -2.81 16.93 -24.42
CA GLU A 141 -3.71 17.88 -25.08
C GLU A 141 -4.01 17.38 -26.49
N ILE A 142 -5.29 17.36 -26.87
CA ILE A 142 -5.79 16.88 -28.15
C ILE A 142 -6.69 17.98 -28.72
N GLY A 143 -6.32 18.49 -29.89
CA GLY A 143 -7.07 19.53 -30.59
C GLY A 143 -7.19 19.27 -32.09
N PRO A 144 -7.80 20.20 -32.83
CA PRO A 144 -8.06 20.03 -34.27
C PRO A 144 -6.80 19.83 -35.11
N THR A 145 -5.66 20.33 -34.63
CA THR A 145 -4.37 20.32 -35.33
C THR A 145 -3.47 19.16 -34.93
N GLY A 146 -3.89 18.32 -33.97
CA GLY A 146 -3.13 17.15 -33.51
C GLY A 146 -3.13 17.00 -31.99
N SER A 147 -2.22 16.17 -31.49
CA SER A 147 -2.05 15.90 -30.06
C SER A 147 -0.65 16.25 -29.58
N ARG A 148 -0.54 16.77 -28.35
CA ARG A 148 0.70 17.05 -27.66
C ARG A 148 0.68 16.35 -26.29
N THR A 149 1.76 15.67 -25.95
CA THR A 149 1.93 15.04 -24.64
C THR A 149 3.11 15.66 -23.90
N GLU A 150 2.88 16.04 -22.66
CA GLU A 150 3.89 16.56 -21.75
C GLU A 150 4.06 15.64 -20.56
N HIS A 151 5.31 15.40 -20.19
CA HIS A 151 5.69 14.60 -19.03
C HIS A 151 6.24 15.53 -17.96
N GLY A 152 5.60 15.54 -16.79
CA GLY A 152 6.07 16.26 -15.62
C GLY A 152 7.35 15.66 -15.05
N PRO A 153 7.92 16.29 -14.00
CA PRO A 153 9.07 15.74 -13.31
C PRO A 153 8.72 14.38 -12.70
N ARG A 154 9.72 13.51 -12.66
CA ARG A 154 9.69 12.26 -11.90
C ARG A 154 9.84 12.59 -10.42
N GLU A 155 8.80 12.29 -9.65
CA GLU A 155 8.69 12.71 -8.26
C GLU A 155 7.88 11.70 -7.44
N PRO A 156 7.94 11.71 -6.09
CA PRO A 156 7.11 10.83 -5.27
C PRO A 156 5.62 11.00 -5.57
N LEU A 157 4.82 9.94 -5.39
CA LEU A 157 3.38 9.94 -5.68
C LEU A 157 2.62 11.12 -5.05
N THR A 158 3.01 11.54 -3.84
CA THR A 158 2.40 12.68 -3.14
C THR A 158 2.64 14.02 -3.86
N ALA A 159 3.84 14.23 -4.39
CA ALA A 159 4.18 15.41 -5.18
C ALA A 159 3.45 15.39 -6.54
N ALA A 160 3.45 14.23 -7.22
CA ALA A 160 2.71 14.05 -8.48
C ALA A 160 1.20 14.28 -8.30
N THR A 161 0.63 13.81 -7.19
CA THR A 161 -0.79 14.05 -6.84
C THR A 161 -1.07 15.52 -6.59
N THR A 162 -0.18 16.21 -5.87
CA THR A 162 -0.31 17.66 -5.64
C THR A 162 -0.30 18.42 -6.95
N ARG A 163 0.61 18.05 -7.87
CA ARG A 163 0.69 18.66 -9.20
C ARG A 163 -0.55 18.38 -10.04
N PHE A 164 -1.06 17.15 -9.99
CA PHE A 164 -2.32 16.78 -10.63
C PHE A 164 -3.47 17.67 -10.15
N THR A 165 -3.62 17.85 -8.84
CA THR A 165 -4.68 18.69 -8.27
C THR A 165 -4.53 20.16 -8.66
N THR A 166 -3.31 20.70 -8.60
CA THR A 166 -3.05 22.08 -9.05
C THR A 166 -3.39 22.26 -10.52
N ARG A 167 -3.01 21.31 -11.39
CA ARG A 167 -3.32 21.40 -12.82
C ARG A 167 -4.82 21.29 -13.10
N ALA A 168 -5.54 20.45 -12.37
CA ALA A 168 -7.01 20.36 -12.47
C ALA A 168 -7.71 21.66 -12.03
N GLU A 169 -7.21 22.32 -10.98
CA GLU A 169 -7.69 23.63 -10.54
C GLU A 169 -7.41 24.72 -11.58
N GLU A 170 -6.22 24.73 -12.20
CA GLU A 170 -5.88 25.64 -13.30
C GLU A 170 -6.81 25.45 -14.51
N LEU A 171 -7.07 24.21 -14.92
CA LEU A 171 -8.01 23.91 -16.01
C LEU A 171 -9.41 24.43 -15.69
N SER A 172 -9.88 24.21 -14.46
CA SER A 172 -11.17 24.73 -13.99
C SER A 172 -11.22 26.26 -14.05
N ALA A 173 -10.15 26.93 -13.63
CA ALA A 173 -10.04 28.40 -13.70
C ALA A 173 -10.02 28.93 -15.14
N LEU A 174 -9.52 28.13 -16.08
CA LEU A 174 -9.53 28.40 -17.52
C LEU A 174 -10.82 27.97 -18.23
N LEU A 175 -11.89 27.69 -17.47
CA LEU A 175 -13.22 27.29 -17.97
C LEU A 175 -13.26 25.92 -18.67
N TRP A 176 -12.23 25.10 -18.51
CA TRP A 176 -12.32 23.70 -18.93
C TRP A 176 -13.28 22.96 -18.02
N SER A 177 -14.09 22.08 -18.60
CA SER A 177 -15.05 21.26 -17.86
C SER A 177 -14.57 19.82 -17.79
N PRO A 178 -14.61 19.15 -16.62
CA PRO A 178 -14.31 17.72 -16.54
C PRO A 178 -15.44 16.95 -17.23
N VAL A 179 -15.13 16.27 -18.33
CA VAL A 179 -16.09 15.45 -19.09
C VAL A 179 -16.05 13.99 -18.68
N TRP A 180 -14.94 13.57 -18.07
CA TRP A 180 -14.82 12.25 -17.46
C TRP A 180 -13.85 12.29 -16.30
N SER A 181 -14.23 11.65 -15.21
CA SER A 181 -13.34 11.27 -14.12
C SER A 181 -13.74 9.87 -13.67
N PRO A 182 -12.81 9.08 -13.10
CA PRO A 182 -13.12 7.84 -12.42
C PRO A 182 -13.82 8.25 -11.12
N THR A 183 -15.07 8.68 -11.23
CA THR A 183 -15.95 8.76 -10.09
C THR A 183 -16.18 7.32 -9.65
N TRP A 184 -15.40 6.92 -8.66
CA TRP A 184 -15.67 5.72 -7.89
C TRP A 184 -17.12 5.77 -7.42
N SER A 185 -17.94 4.82 -7.90
CA SER A 185 -19.24 4.54 -7.31
C SER A 185 -19.05 3.50 -6.21
N PRO A 186 -19.69 3.63 -5.04
CA PRO A 186 -19.63 2.63 -3.98
C PRO A 186 -20.17 1.25 -4.40
N ALA A 187 -20.89 1.16 -5.52
CA ALA A 187 -21.40 -0.09 -6.09
C ALA A 187 -20.42 -0.81 -7.03
N SER A 188 -19.29 -0.19 -7.38
CA SER A 188 -18.26 -0.76 -8.24
C SER A 188 -17.01 -1.05 -7.41
N GLU A 189 -16.91 -2.28 -6.92
CA GLU A 189 -15.66 -2.86 -6.44
C GLU A 189 -14.93 -3.58 -7.60
N PRO A 190 -13.59 -3.51 -7.66
CA PRO A 190 -12.69 -2.90 -6.68
C PRO A 190 -12.47 -1.39 -6.88
N LYS A 191 -12.17 -0.69 -5.77
CA LYS A 191 -11.76 0.73 -5.75
C LYS A 191 -10.52 0.92 -6.65
N PRO A 192 -10.48 1.94 -7.53
CA PRO A 192 -9.33 2.16 -8.39
C PRO A 192 -8.07 2.39 -7.55
N GLN A 193 -6.97 1.74 -7.93
CA GLN A 193 -5.67 1.92 -7.30
C GLN A 193 -5.18 3.38 -7.50
N PRO A 194 -4.32 3.92 -6.61
CA PRO A 194 -3.77 5.27 -6.75
C PRO A 194 -3.01 5.53 -8.06
N THR A 195 -2.61 4.47 -8.77
CA THR A 195 -2.05 4.47 -10.13
C THR A 195 -3.06 4.78 -11.24
N GLN A 196 -4.34 5.01 -10.92
CA GLN A 196 -5.43 5.26 -11.88
C GLN A 196 -6.05 6.66 -11.75
N LEU A 197 -5.32 7.65 -11.23
CA LEU A 197 -5.75 9.04 -11.28
C LEU A 197 -5.66 9.55 -12.72
N LEU A 198 -6.76 9.42 -13.46
CA LEU A 198 -6.95 9.92 -14.82
C LEU A 198 -8.17 10.85 -14.85
N THR A 199 -8.10 12.01 -15.49
CA THR A 199 -9.29 12.84 -15.76
C THR A 199 -9.23 13.36 -17.18
N VAL A 200 -10.40 13.47 -17.81
CA VAL A 200 -10.56 14.05 -19.15
C VAL A 200 -11.36 15.33 -19.01
N TRP A 201 -10.81 16.39 -19.58
CA TRP A 201 -11.35 17.74 -19.58
C TRP A 201 -11.60 18.19 -21.00
N ALA A 202 -12.61 19.03 -21.23
CA ALA A 202 -12.90 19.59 -22.53
C ALA A 202 -13.14 21.10 -22.46
N LEU A 203 -12.74 21.80 -23.53
CA LEU A 203 -13.05 23.19 -23.81
C LEU A 203 -13.31 23.33 -25.31
N GLY A 204 -14.59 23.37 -25.70
CA GLY A 204 -14.97 23.37 -27.13
C GLY A 204 -14.52 22.07 -27.83
N PRO A 205 -13.75 22.14 -28.94
CA PRO A 205 -13.23 20.96 -29.63
C PRO A 205 -11.93 20.40 -29.01
N GLU A 206 -11.39 21.06 -27.99
CA GLU A 206 -10.13 20.67 -27.36
C GLU A 206 -10.37 19.76 -26.16
N ILE A 207 -9.53 18.73 -26.02
CA ILE A 207 -9.57 17.74 -24.95
C ILE A 207 -8.21 17.72 -24.26
N THR A 208 -8.22 17.70 -22.93
CA THR A 208 -7.01 17.53 -22.11
C THR A 208 -7.19 16.33 -21.20
N VAL A 209 -6.25 15.39 -21.27
CA VAL A 209 -6.18 14.23 -20.39
C VAL A 209 -5.08 14.46 -19.37
N LEU A 210 -5.42 14.42 -18.08
CA LEU A 210 -4.46 14.41 -16.99
C LEU A 210 -4.36 12.99 -16.45
N GLN A 211 -3.16 12.45 -16.31
CA GLN A 211 -2.95 11.13 -15.70
C GLN A 211 -1.69 11.11 -14.84
N ILE A 212 -1.73 10.39 -13.72
CA ILE A 212 -0.52 10.05 -12.97
C ILE A 212 -0.04 8.68 -13.44
N ALA A 213 1.18 8.64 -13.98
CA ALA A 213 1.80 7.41 -14.45
C ALA A 213 3.02 7.06 -13.59
N SER A 214 3.17 5.76 -13.30
CA SER A 214 4.44 5.23 -12.76
C SER A 214 5.53 5.40 -13.82
N ALA A 215 6.65 5.99 -13.44
CA ALA A 215 7.85 6.10 -14.24
C ALA A 215 8.80 4.95 -13.87
N ARG A 216 8.59 3.78 -14.48
CA ARG A 216 9.56 2.68 -14.37
C ARG A 216 10.87 3.07 -15.07
N ARG A 217 12.01 2.72 -14.47
CA ARG A 217 13.34 2.83 -15.09
C ARG A 217 13.48 1.89 -16.28
#